data_AF-A0A963UPG2-F1
#
_entry.id   AF-A0A963UPG2-F1
#
_cell.length_a   1.000
_cell.length_b   1.000
_cell.length_c   1.000
_cell.angle_alpha   90.00
_cell.angle_beta   90.00
_cell.angle_gamma   90.00
#
_symmetry.space_group_name_H-M   'P 1'
#
loop_
_entity.id
_entity.type
_entity.pdbx_description
1 polymer ?
#
loop_
_entity_poly.entity_id
_entity_poly.type
_entity_poly.pdbx_seq_one_letter_code
_entity_poly.pdbx_strand_id
1 'polypeptide(L)' 'PENPMSADRVRWEHIQRVYEQCDRNISETARRLSMHRRTLQRILAKRSPK' A
#
# COMPACT_ATOMS: atom_id res chain seq x y z
N PRO A 1 -18.01 9.42 18.98
CA PRO A 1 -18.01 8.87 17.61
C PRO A 1 -16.64 8.27 17.31
N GLU A 2 -16.55 6.95 17.43
CA GLU A 2 -15.41 6.13 17.04
C GLU A 2 -14.90 6.58 15.67
N ASN A 3 -13.70 7.16 15.62
CA ASN A 3 -12.94 7.13 14.38
C ASN A 3 -12.65 5.65 14.14
N PRO A 4 -13.32 4.95 13.20
CA PRO A 4 -12.84 3.63 12.82
C PRO A 4 -11.38 3.84 12.45
N MET A 5 -10.47 2.98 12.94
CA MET A 5 -9.07 2.92 12.51
C MET A 5 -8.97 3.44 11.07
N SER A 6 -8.40 4.64 10.91
CA SER A 6 -8.60 5.43 9.69
C SER A 6 -8.35 4.54 8.49
N ALA A 7 -9.31 4.41 7.55
CA ALA A 7 -9.25 3.41 6.47
C ALA A 7 -7.93 3.46 5.68
N ASP A 8 -7.24 4.59 5.73
CA ASP A 8 -5.89 4.81 5.20
C ASP A 8 -4.80 3.97 5.91
N ARG A 9 -4.88 3.77 7.23
CA ARG A 9 -3.93 2.97 8.04
C ARG A 9 -4.07 1.48 7.75
N VAL A 10 -5.28 0.95 7.75
CA VAL A 10 -5.55 -0.47 7.42
C VAL A 10 -5.10 -0.78 5.99
N ARG A 11 -5.40 0.12 5.05
CA ARG A 11 -4.94 0.00 3.66
C ARG A 11 -3.42 0.02 3.57
N TRP A 12 -2.74 0.85 4.35
CA TRP A 12 -1.28 0.91 4.38
C TRP A 12 -0.63 -0.35 4.96
N GLU A 13 -1.14 -0.88 6.08
CA GLU A 13 -0.64 -2.15 6.62
C GLU A 13 -0.84 -3.30 5.63
N HIS A 14 -2.00 -3.34 4.96
CA HIS A 14 -2.24 -4.33 3.91
C HIS A 14 -1.23 -4.19 2.76
N ILE A 15 -1.00 -2.95 2.29
CA ILE A 15 0.01 -2.66 1.26
C ILE A 15 1.39 -3.15 1.69
N GLN A 16 1.85 -2.82 2.90
CA GLN A 16 3.16 -3.21 3.40
C GLN A 16 3.30 -4.73 3.51
N ARG A 17 2.31 -5.40 4.09
CA ARG A 17 2.32 -6.86 4.24
C ARG A 17 2.42 -7.57 2.89
N VAL A 18 1.66 -7.13 1.91
CA VAL A 18 1.70 -7.71 0.55
C VAL A 18 2.99 -7.33 -0.16
N TYR A 19 3.50 -6.12 0.05
CA TYR A 19 4.76 -5.64 -0.54
C TYR A 19 5.95 -6.47 -0.08
N GLU A 20 6.03 -6.79 1.22
CA GLU A 20 7.06 -7.68 1.77
C GLU A 20 6.89 -9.13 1.29
N GLN A 21 5.65 -9.64 1.25
CA GLN A 21 5.37 -10.97 0.69
C GLN A 21 5.70 -11.11 -0.80
N CYS A 22 5.66 -10.01 -1.55
CA CYS A 22 5.97 -9.96 -2.97
C CYS A 22 7.44 -9.57 -3.26
N ASP A 23 8.34 -9.66 -2.28
CA ASP A 23 9.76 -9.31 -2.43
C ASP A 23 9.99 -7.88 -2.97
N ARG A 24 9.17 -6.93 -2.48
CA ARG A 24 9.19 -5.52 -2.93
C ARG A 24 8.78 -5.33 -4.41
N ASN A 25 8.12 -6.31 -5.02
CA ASN A 25 7.59 -6.17 -6.38
C ASN A 25 6.30 -5.34 -6.39
N ILE A 26 6.43 -4.08 -6.84
CA ILE A 26 5.32 -3.12 -6.95
C ILE A 26 4.21 -3.63 -7.89
N SER A 27 4.57 -4.29 -9.00
CA SER A 27 3.59 -4.76 -9.99
C SER A 27 2.74 -5.90 -9.43
N GLU A 28 3.37 -6.86 -8.75
CA GLU A 28 2.64 -8.00 -8.15
C GLU A 28 1.81 -7.56 -6.95
N THR A 29 2.34 -6.66 -6.13
CA THR A 29 1.61 -6.05 -5.01
C THR A 29 0.37 -5.30 -5.51
N ALA A 30 0.50 -4.52 -6.58
CA ALA A 30 -0.61 -3.82 -7.21
C ALA A 30 -1.67 -4.80 -7.74
N ARG A 31 -1.25 -5.89 -8.39
CA ARG A 31 -2.15 -6.94 -8.88
C ARG A 31 -2.90 -7.64 -7.75
N ARG A 32 -2.22 -8.01 -6.66
CA ARG A 32 -2.84 -8.63 -5.46
C ARG A 32 -3.81 -7.71 -4.74
N LEU A 33 -3.49 -6.42 -4.68
CA LEU A 33 -4.34 -5.40 -4.07
C LEU A 33 -5.48 -4.94 -4.97
N SER A 34 -5.58 -5.46 -6.20
CA SER A 34 -6.49 -4.98 -7.24
C SER A 34 -6.40 -3.44 -7.42
N MET A 35 -5.17 -2.92 -7.32
CA MET A 35 -4.84 -1.51 -7.38
C MET A 35 -3.98 -1.22 -8.61
N HIS A 36 -4.09 -0.02 -9.16
CA HIS A 36 -3.15 0.42 -10.20
C HIS A 36 -1.74 0.60 -9.63
N ARG A 37 -0.73 0.08 -10.35
CA ARG A 37 0.70 0.27 -10.04
C ARG A 37 1.06 1.73 -9.79
N ARG A 38 0.50 2.66 -10.58
CA ARG A 38 0.71 4.11 -10.44
C ARG A 38 0.24 4.64 -9.08
N THR A 39 -0.91 4.17 -8.59
CA THR A 39 -1.44 4.54 -7.28
C THR A 39 -0.52 4.05 -6.18
N LEU A 40 -0.12 2.77 -6.22
CA LEU A 40 0.80 2.17 -5.25
C LEU A 40 2.14 2.93 -5.19
N GLN A 41 2.72 3.21 -6.37
CA GLN A 41 3.95 3.98 -6.49
C GLN A 41 3.83 5.38 -5.88
N ARG A 42 2.68 6.04 -6.05
CA ARG A 42 2.42 7.37 -5.48
C ARG A 42 2.27 7.33 -3.96
N ILE A 43 1.65 6.28 -3.42
CA ILE A 43 1.53 6.07 -1.96
C ILE A 43 2.92 5.83 -1.35
N LEU A 44 3.74 4.99 -1.99
CA LEU A 44 5.13 4.73 -1.57
C LEU A 44 5.96 6.01 -1.63
N ALA A 45 5.90 6.77 -2.73
CA ALA A 45 6.64 8.03 -2.87
C ALA A 45 6.21 9.11 -1.86
N LYS A 46 4.94 9.12 -1.43
CA LYS A 46 4.44 10.09 -0.43
C LYS A 46 4.94 9.77 0.98
N ARG A 47 5.30 8.51 1.27
CA ARG A 47 5.73 8.03 2.59
C ARG A 47 7.24 7.72 2.67
N SER A 48 7.93 7.57 1.55
CA SER A 48 9.40 7.57 1.50
C SER A 48 9.89 9.00 1.38
N PRO A 49 10.44 9.61 2.45
CA PRO A 49 11.19 10.86 2.28
C PRO A 49 12.38 10.56 1.38
N LYS A 50 12.62 11.45 0.41
CA LYS A 50 13.81 11.42 -0.43
C LYS A 50 15.04 11.78 0.39
#